data_AF-A0A142YHD3-F1
#
_entry.id   AF-A0A142YHD3-F1
#
_cell.length_a   1.000
_cell.length_b   1.000
_cell.length_c   1.000
_cell.angle_alpha   90.00
_cell.angle_beta   90.00
_cell.angle_gamma   90.00
#
_symmetry.space_group_name_H-M   'P 1'
#
loop_
_entity.id
_entity.type
_entity.pdbx_description
1 polymer ?
#
loop_
_entity_poly.entity_id
_entity_poly.type
_entity_poly.pdbx_seq_one_letter_code
_entity_poly.pdbx_strand_id
1 'polypeptide(L)'
;MESMTTRLPVTLVFVSGDVLAGEFLLSTVDGDQVQGHRLVLRFDGEEIAVADCEYFSALAAIRSALEPRGLAPRCYGASRNVYPSRLTRDWGGMRAYRMFLGRPGAVEDLVSIFDDGPDVDPVSVQVQEEFYLEWTRSLDPTRRVAAEAAAARPSRRFRWLPIFNTRKGLTVPDPGADVASAEAPR
;
A
#
# COMPACT_ATOMS: atom_id res chain seq x y z
N MET A 1 26.63 -9.38 33.17
CA MET A 1 25.31 -8.79 33.39
C MET A 1 24.37 -9.55 32.46
N GLU A 2 23.48 -10.39 33.00
CA GLU A 2 22.59 -11.22 32.16
C GLU A 2 21.59 -10.30 31.45
N SER A 3 21.69 -10.20 30.13
CA SER A 3 20.68 -9.54 29.31
C SER A 3 19.35 -10.29 29.46
N MET A 4 18.32 -9.61 29.96
CA MET A 4 16.98 -10.20 30.10
C MET A 4 16.51 -10.65 28.72
N THR A 5 16.21 -11.96 28.60
CA THR A 5 15.74 -12.56 27.36
C THR A 5 14.26 -12.88 27.49
N THR A 6 13.44 -12.27 26.65
CA THR A 6 11.99 -12.55 26.57
C THR A 6 11.75 -13.64 25.55
N ARG A 7 10.91 -14.62 25.87
CA ARG A 7 10.54 -15.72 24.98
C ARG A 7 9.08 -15.60 24.57
N LEU A 8 8.80 -15.69 23.28
CA LEU A 8 7.47 -15.59 22.70
C LEU A 8 7.23 -16.77 21.76
N PRO A 9 6.18 -17.60 21.98
CA PRO A 9 5.85 -18.65 21.04
C PRO A 9 5.36 -18.05 19.72
N VAL A 10 5.64 -18.73 18.60
CA VAL A 10 5.16 -18.34 17.28
C VAL A 10 4.79 -19.58 16.48
N THR A 11 3.73 -19.48 15.68
CA THR A 11 3.42 -20.50 14.67
C THR A 11 4.05 -20.07 13.35
N LEU A 12 4.86 -20.93 12.74
CA LEU A 12 5.30 -20.75 11.36
C LEU A 12 4.31 -21.44 10.43
N VAL A 13 3.96 -20.77 9.33
CA VAL A 13 3.06 -21.27 8.29
C VAL A 13 3.85 -21.52 7.02
N PHE A 14 3.66 -22.68 6.40
CA PHE A 14 4.16 -22.98 5.07
C PHE A 14 3.19 -22.46 4.00
N VAL A 15 3.71 -22.22 2.79
CA VAL A 15 2.89 -21.96 1.60
C VAL A 15 1.93 -23.12 1.30
N SER A 16 2.26 -24.36 1.68
CA SER A 16 1.38 -25.52 1.57
C SER A 16 0.17 -25.48 2.53
N GLY A 17 0.22 -24.63 3.57
CA GLY A 17 -0.76 -24.57 4.65
C GLY A 17 -0.38 -25.39 5.89
N ASP A 18 0.70 -26.16 5.83
CA ASP A 18 1.25 -26.85 7.01
C ASP A 18 1.79 -25.85 8.03
N VAL A 19 1.87 -26.27 9.30
CA VAL A 19 2.32 -25.41 10.39
C VAL A 19 3.45 -26.05 11.20
N LEU A 20 4.34 -25.21 11.71
CA LEU A 20 5.40 -25.58 12.66
C LEU A 20 5.34 -24.68 13.87
N ALA A 21 5.64 -25.24 15.04
CA ALA A 21 5.89 -24.45 16.23
C ALA A 21 7.29 -23.85 16.17
N GLY A 22 7.40 -22.60 16.60
CA GLY A 22 8.66 -21.90 16.80
C GLY A 22 8.62 -21.02 18.04
N GLU A 23 9.76 -20.43 18.37
CA GLU A 23 9.92 -19.51 19.49
C GLU A 23 10.81 -18.34 19.08
N PHE A 24 10.34 -17.13 19.34
CA PHE A 24 11.17 -15.93 19.30
C PHE A 24 11.84 -15.70 20.65
N LEU A 25 13.13 -15.39 20.63
CA LEU A 25 13.88 -14.94 21.79
C LEU A 25 14.39 -13.53 21.52
N LEU A 26 13.96 -12.60 22.37
CA LEU A 26 14.23 -11.18 22.25
C LEU A 26 15.19 -10.79 23.35
N SER A 27 16.27 -10.09 23.01
CA SER A 27 17.17 -9.49 23.98
C SER A 27 17.66 -8.14 23.48
N THR A 28 18.10 -7.27 24.38
CA THR A 28 18.79 -6.03 24.04
C THR A 28 20.30 -6.25 24.07
N VAL A 29 21.00 -5.57 23.19
CA VAL A 29 22.47 -5.59 23.10
C VAL A 29 22.96 -4.19 23.43
N ASP A 30 23.74 -4.07 24.49
CA ASP A 30 24.34 -2.79 24.86
C ASP A 30 25.50 -2.51 23.89
N GLY A 31 25.30 -1.50 23.03
CA GLY A 31 26.33 -0.98 22.15
C GLY A 31 26.94 0.30 22.73
N ASP A 32 28.18 0.59 22.33
CA ASP A 32 28.96 1.71 22.86
C ASP A 32 28.33 3.10 22.58
N GLN A 33 27.43 3.19 21.59
CA GLN A 33 26.77 4.45 21.17
C GLN A 33 25.25 4.32 20.96
N VAL A 34 24.74 3.14 20.59
CA VAL A 34 23.31 2.90 20.33
C VAL A 34 22.95 1.51 20.88
N GLN A 35 21.83 1.43 21.59
CA GLN A 35 21.25 0.16 22.03
C GLN A 35 20.76 -0.64 20.81
N GLY A 36 21.26 -1.85 20.65
CA GLY A 36 20.82 -2.79 19.62
C GLY A 36 19.74 -3.74 20.15
N HIS A 37 19.04 -4.37 19.22
CA HIS A 37 18.03 -5.39 19.49
C HIS A 37 18.43 -6.68 18.80
N ARG A 38 18.45 -7.79 19.55
CA ARG A 38 18.71 -9.12 19.02
C ARG A 38 17.42 -9.93 19.05
N LEU A 39 17.09 -10.50 17.90
CA LEU A 39 15.98 -11.41 17.71
C LEU A 39 16.53 -12.77 17.25
N VAL A 40 16.08 -13.82 17.91
CA VAL A 40 16.40 -15.19 17.54
C VAL A 40 15.09 -15.93 17.28
N LEU A 41 15.00 -16.63 16.17
CA LEU A 41 13.91 -17.57 15.89
C LEU A 41 14.45 -18.99 15.99
N ARG A 42 13.80 -19.81 16.82
CA ARG A 42 14.05 -21.25 16.94
C ARG A 42 12.86 -22.04 16.42
N PHE A 43 13.11 -23.04 15.61
CA PHE A 43 12.08 -23.92 15.05
C PHE A 43 12.74 -25.20 14.53
N ASP A 44 12.10 -26.36 14.71
CA ASP A 44 12.55 -27.65 14.17
C ASP A 44 14.05 -27.98 14.41
N GLY A 45 14.60 -27.58 15.57
CA GLY A 45 16.02 -27.77 15.89
C GLY A 45 16.98 -26.79 15.19
N GLU A 46 16.49 -25.89 14.35
CA GLU A 46 17.23 -24.80 13.73
C GLU A 46 17.12 -23.50 14.54
N GLU A 47 18.10 -22.61 14.32
CA GLU A 47 18.14 -21.27 14.90
C GLU A 47 18.58 -20.24 13.86
N ILE A 48 17.84 -19.13 13.76
CA ILE A 48 18.22 -17.94 12.99
C ILE A 48 18.33 -16.77 13.98
N ALA A 49 19.51 -16.18 14.09
CA ALA A 49 19.77 -15.06 14.99
C ALA A 49 20.17 -13.80 14.19
N VAL A 50 19.47 -12.70 14.44
CA VAL A 50 19.73 -11.40 13.83
C VAL A 50 19.83 -10.34 14.91
N ALA A 51 20.78 -9.42 14.75
CA ALA A 51 20.87 -8.20 15.55
C ALA A 51 20.71 -6.99 14.63
N ASP A 52 19.87 -6.03 15.04
CA ASP A 52 19.58 -4.81 14.29
C ASP A 52 19.31 -3.64 15.27
N CYS A 53 19.07 -2.45 14.75
CA CYS A 53 18.73 -1.27 15.55
C CYS A 53 17.33 -1.32 16.16
N GLU A 54 16.44 -2.18 15.65
CA GLU A 54 15.06 -2.34 16.13
C GLU A 54 14.46 -3.70 15.71
N TYR A 55 13.46 -4.18 16.45
CA TYR A 55 12.95 -5.55 16.32
C TYR A 55 12.22 -5.84 14.99
N PHE A 56 11.57 -4.85 14.37
CA PHE A 56 10.90 -5.02 13.08
C PHE A 56 11.91 -5.28 11.95
N SER A 57 13.03 -4.55 11.90
CA SER A 57 14.09 -4.82 10.93
C SER A 57 14.76 -6.18 11.16
N ALA A 58 15.02 -6.54 12.42
CA ALA A 58 15.50 -7.89 12.75
C ALA A 58 14.51 -8.99 12.32
N LEU A 59 13.20 -8.76 12.51
CA LEU A 59 12.14 -9.68 12.07
C LEU A 59 12.06 -9.77 10.54
N ALA A 60 12.19 -8.65 9.83
CA ALA A 60 12.21 -8.62 8.36
C ALA A 60 13.40 -9.42 7.80
N ALA A 61 14.58 -9.32 8.43
CA ALA A 61 15.74 -10.12 8.06
C ALA A 61 15.53 -11.62 8.30
N ILE A 62 14.95 -12.02 9.45
CA ILE A 62 14.57 -13.42 9.71
C ILE A 62 13.57 -13.92 8.67
N ARG A 63 12.54 -13.12 8.35
CA ARG A 63 11.52 -13.47 7.34
C ARG A 63 12.16 -13.67 5.96
N SER A 64 13.06 -12.79 5.55
CA SER A 64 13.79 -12.92 4.29
C SER A 64 14.60 -14.22 4.22
N ALA A 65 15.14 -14.69 5.35
CA ALA A 65 15.85 -15.98 5.42
C ALA A 65 14.92 -17.20 5.37
N LEU A 66 13.65 -17.05 5.80
CA LEU A 66 12.63 -18.10 5.73
C LEU A 66 11.95 -18.21 4.36
N GLU A 67 11.84 -17.11 3.62
CA GLU A 67 11.15 -17.04 2.33
C GLU A 67 11.58 -18.11 1.31
N PRO A 68 12.89 -18.41 1.10
CA PRO A 68 13.31 -19.47 0.18
C PRO A 68 12.81 -20.87 0.57
N ARG A 69 12.39 -21.06 1.82
CA ARG A 69 11.84 -22.31 2.36
C ARG A 69 10.31 -22.33 2.31
N GLY A 70 9.69 -21.27 1.79
CA GLY A 70 8.23 -21.12 1.78
C GLY A 70 7.63 -21.02 3.18
N LEU A 71 8.37 -20.48 4.16
CA LEU A 71 7.95 -20.32 5.54
C LEU A 71 7.73 -18.84 5.90
N ALA A 72 6.72 -18.57 6.71
CA ALA A 72 6.51 -17.25 7.31
C ALA A 72 6.01 -17.37 8.75
N PRO A 73 6.44 -16.49 9.68
CA PRO A 73 5.86 -16.44 11.01
C PRO A 73 4.43 -15.85 10.95
N ARG A 74 3.49 -16.51 11.63
CA ARG A 74 2.13 -16.03 11.82
C ARG A 74 2.09 -15.04 12.98
N CYS A 75 2.41 -13.79 12.68
CA CYS A 75 2.31 -12.66 13.60
C CYS A 75 2.02 -11.36 12.83
N TYR A 76 1.55 -10.33 13.52
CA TYR A 76 1.26 -9.03 12.89
C TYR A 76 2.48 -8.42 12.19
N GLY A 77 3.68 -8.61 12.70
CA GLY A 77 4.91 -8.11 12.08
C GLY A 77 5.17 -8.68 10.68
N ALA A 78 4.58 -9.83 10.36
CA ALA A 78 4.62 -10.43 9.03
C ALA A 78 3.37 -10.12 8.17
N SER A 79 2.36 -9.47 8.74
CA SER A 79 1.09 -9.23 8.06
C SER A 79 1.21 -8.17 6.97
N ARG A 80 0.53 -8.37 5.82
CA ARG A 80 0.55 -7.46 4.67
C ARG A 80 0.30 -6.01 5.03
N ASN A 81 -0.70 -5.78 5.88
CA ASN A 81 -1.19 -4.46 6.22
C ASN A 81 -0.58 -3.89 7.50
N VAL A 82 0.54 -4.42 8.00
CA VAL A 82 1.18 -3.93 9.22
C VAL A 82 2.55 -3.37 8.89
N TYR A 83 2.81 -2.13 9.31
CA TYR A 83 4.13 -1.51 9.11
C TYR A 83 4.44 -0.48 10.20
N PRO A 84 5.70 -0.36 10.65
CA PRO A 84 6.06 0.60 11.68
C PRO A 84 6.12 2.02 11.12
N SER A 85 5.76 3.00 11.94
CA SER A 85 6.03 4.41 11.65
C SER A 85 7.43 4.79 12.14
N ARG A 86 7.92 5.97 11.78
CA ARG A 86 9.18 6.49 12.34
C ARG A 86 9.15 6.51 13.88
N LEU A 87 8.03 6.95 14.45
CA LEU A 87 7.84 7.00 15.91
C LEU A 87 7.95 5.62 16.55
N THR A 88 7.34 4.58 15.96
CA THR A 88 7.36 3.24 16.57
C THR A 88 8.71 2.53 16.40
N ARG A 89 9.48 2.88 15.36
CA ARG A 89 10.89 2.46 15.22
C ARG A 89 11.77 3.07 16.32
N ASP A 90 11.57 4.34 16.64
CA ASP A 90 12.30 5.02 17.72
C ASP A 90 12.01 4.39 19.11
N TRP A 91 10.94 3.61 19.24
CA TRP A 91 10.61 2.82 20.45
C TRP A 91 11.08 1.36 20.35
N GLY A 92 12.15 1.09 19.60
CA GLY A 92 12.74 -0.24 19.44
C GLY A 92 11.95 -1.17 18.50
N GLY A 93 10.94 -0.64 17.77
CA GLY A 93 10.26 -1.37 16.70
C GLY A 93 9.30 -2.46 17.14
N MET A 94 8.97 -2.57 18.43
CA MET A 94 8.07 -3.62 18.94
C MET A 94 6.60 -3.45 18.53
N ARG A 95 6.23 -2.27 18.04
CA ARG A 95 4.84 -1.94 17.66
C ARG A 95 4.78 -1.38 16.25
N ALA A 96 3.68 -1.65 15.58
CA ALA A 96 3.40 -1.20 14.22
C ALA A 96 1.91 -0.89 14.05
N TYR A 97 1.58 -0.11 13.03
CA TYR A 97 0.18 0.21 12.74
C TYR A 97 -0.38 -0.81 11.75
N ARG A 98 -1.61 -1.28 12.02
CA ARG A 98 -2.46 -1.82 10.97
C ARG A 98 -2.91 -0.68 10.06
N MET A 99 -2.73 -0.87 8.76
CA MET A 99 -2.94 0.13 7.72
C MET A 99 -4.20 -0.20 6.92
N PHE A 100 -4.94 0.85 6.59
CA PHE A 100 -6.14 0.77 5.78
C PHE A 100 -6.04 1.85 4.70
N LEU A 101 -6.22 1.46 3.42
CA LEU A 101 -6.10 2.41 2.31
C LEU A 101 -7.07 3.59 2.47
N GLY A 102 -6.58 4.81 2.24
CA GLY A 102 -7.33 6.05 2.38
C GLY A 102 -7.55 6.52 3.82
N ARG A 103 -7.06 5.78 4.83
CA ARG A 103 -7.16 6.13 6.26
C ARG A 103 -5.76 6.29 6.86
N PRO A 104 -5.44 7.46 7.45
CA PRO A 104 -4.22 7.63 8.24
C PRO A 104 -4.18 6.66 9.42
N GLY A 105 -2.99 6.23 9.83
CA GLY A 105 -2.83 5.32 10.96
C GLY A 105 -3.31 5.97 12.24
N ALA A 106 -4.09 5.24 13.04
CA ALA A 106 -4.60 5.71 14.32
C ALA A 106 -4.02 4.89 15.47
N VAL A 107 -4.01 5.44 16.69
CA VAL A 107 -3.44 4.77 17.87
C VAL A 107 -4.15 3.46 18.16
N GLU A 108 -5.44 3.38 17.86
CA GLU A 108 -6.29 2.19 18.02
C GLU A 108 -5.91 1.06 17.05
N ASP A 109 -5.18 1.38 15.97
CA ASP A 109 -4.70 0.41 15.01
C ASP A 109 -3.29 -0.13 15.37
N LEU A 110 -2.70 0.33 16.48
CA LEU A 110 -1.37 -0.08 16.92
C LEU A 110 -1.41 -1.50 17.49
N VAL A 111 -0.53 -2.36 16.99
CA VAL A 111 -0.39 -3.77 17.40
C VAL A 111 1.05 -4.08 17.76
N SER A 112 1.25 -5.08 18.62
CA SER A 112 2.56 -5.70 18.85
C SER A 112 2.92 -6.56 17.63
N ILE A 113 4.15 -6.44 17.14
CA ILE A 113 4.59 -7.14 15.92
C ILE A 113 4.73 -8.66 16.12
N PHE A 114 4.81 -9.13 17.36
CA PHE A 114 4.94 -10.55 17.69
C PHE A 114 3.61 -11.20 18.04
N ASP A 115 2.55 -10.42 18.24
CA ASP A 115 1.23 -10.95 18.55
C ASP A 115 0.58 -11.57 17.30
N ASP A 116 -0.32 -12.51 17.54
CA ASP A 116 -1.13 -13.17 16.53
C ASP A 116 -2.59 -12.66 16.58
N GLY A 117 -3.36 -12.92 15.52
CA GLY A 117 -4.73 -12.44 15.38
C GLY A 117 -5.53 -13.14 14.26
N PRO A 118 -6.85 -12.93 14.21
CA PRO A 118 -7.71 -13.49 13.17
C PRO A 118 -7.49 -12.82 11.80
N ASP A 119 -7.01 -11.58 11.77
CA ASP A 119 -6.73 -10.77 10.60
C ASP A 119 -5.24 -10.74 10.19
N VAL A 120 -4.41 -11.58 10.83
CA VAL A 120 -3.01 -11.76 10.44
C VAL A 120 -2.95 -12.45 9.07
N ASP A 121 -2.34 -11.78 8.11
CA ASP A 121 -2.15 -12.24 6.72
C ASP A 121 -0.65 -12.23 6.37
N PRO A 122 0.12 -13.27 6.75
CA PRO A 122 1.56 -13.30 6.54
C PRO A 122 1.92 -13.25 5.06
N VAL A 123 2.80 -12.32 4.70
CA VAL A 123 3.29 -12.15 3.33
C VAL A 123 4.82 -11.99 3.30
N SER A 124 5.40 -12.04 2.11
CA SER A 124 6.81 -11.71 1.93
C SER A 124 7.11 -10.27 2.34
N VAL A 125 8.37 -10.01 2.69
CA VAL A 125 8.85 -8.67 3.05
C VAL A 125 8.57 -7.69 1.92
N GLN A 126 8.86 -8.07 0.68
CA GLN A 126 8.59 -7.25 -0.50
C GLN A 126 7.09 -6.87 -0.63
N VAL A 127 6.18 -7.84 -0.49
CA VAL A 127 4.73 -7.56 -0.61
C VAL A 127 4.24 -6.63 0.51
N GLN A 128 4.78 -6.76 1.72
CA GLN A 128 4.47 -5.86 2.84
C GLN A 128 4.96 -4.43 2.55
N GLU A 129 6.18 -4.27 2.02
CA GLU A 129 6.74 -2.98 1.62
C GLU A 129 5.95 -2.32 0.48
N GLU A 130 5.54 -3.09 -0.53
CA GLU A 130 4.72 -2.61 -1.64
C GLU A 130 3.37 -2.08 -1.12
N PHE A 131 2.72 -2.81 -0.20
CA PHE A 131 1.47 -2.37 0.42
C PHE A 131 1.65 -1.10 1.26
N TYR A 132 2.76 -0.97 2.00
CA TYR A 132 3.09 0.26 2.72
C TYR A 132 3.22 1.48 1.79
N LEU A 133 3.87 1.30 0.63
CA LEU A 133 4.00 2.35 -0.38
C LEU A 133 2.65 2.70 -1.01
N GLU A 134 1.79 1.70 -1.27
CA GLU A 134 0.42 1.92 -1.73
C GLU A 134 -0.40 2.71 -0.71
N TRP A 135 -0.36 2.29 0.55
CA TRP A 135 -1.02 2.99 1.65
C TRP A 135 -0.56 4.45 1.74
N THR A 136 0.75 4.69 1.71
CA THR A 136 1.30 6.06 1.74
C THR A 136 0.76 6.92 0.59
N ARG A 137 0.67 6.36 -0.63
CA ARG A 137 0.10 7.05 -1.80
C ARG A 137 -1.40 7.29 -1.66
N SER A 138 -2.13 6.42 -0.96
CA SER A 138 -3.58 6.54 -0.76
C SER A 138 -3.96 7.72 0.15
N LEU A 139 -3.03 8.22 0.94
CA LEU A 139 -3.24 9.36 1.84
C LEU A 139 -3.11 10.72 1.15
N ASP A 140 -2.62 10.75 -0.09
CA ASP A 140 -2.45 11.99 -0.86
C ASP A 140 -3.83 12.64 -1.15
N PRO A 141 -4.14 13.81 -0.55
CA PRO A 141 -5.41 14.49 -0.72
C PRO A 141 -5.67 14.87 -2.19
N THR A 142 -4.61 15.19 -2.93
CA THR A 142 -4.69 15.65 -4.33
C THR A 142 -5.21 14.56 -5.26
N ARG A 143 -4.91 13.28 -4.96
CA ARG A 143 -5.44 12.13 -5.69
C ARG A 143 -6.86 11.76 -5.30
N ARG A 144 -7.25 11.96 -4.03
CA ARG A 144 -8.64 11.74 -3.58
C ARG A 144 -9.61 12.66 -4.31
N VAL A 145 -9.29 13.95 -4.40
CA VAL A 145 -10.10 14.94 -5.14
C VAL A 145 -10.17 14.61 -6.64
N ALA A 146 -9.06 14.18 -7.26
CA ALA A 146 -9.04 13.80 -8.67
C ALA A 146 -9.87 12.54 -8.95
N ALA A 147 -9.82 11.53 -8.07
CA ALA A 147 -10.63 10.31 -8.18
C ALA A 147 -12.12 10.59 -7.96
N GLU A 148 -12.47 11.40 -6.96
CA GLU A 148 -13.84 11.87 -6.72
C GLU A 148 -14.38 12.67 -7.93
N ALA A 149 -13.57 13.58 -8.47
CA ALA A 149 -13.94 14.35 -9.66
C ALA A 149 -14.08 13.48 -10.93
N ALA A 150 -13.27 12.44 -11.07
CA ALA A 150 -13.38 11.48 -12.18
C ALA A 150 -14.61 10.58 -12.05
N ALA A 151 -14.94 10.11 -10.84
CA ALA A 151 -16.13 9.32 -10.56
C ALA A 151 -17.43 10.14 -10.70
N ALA A 152 -17.38 11.43 -10.43
CA ALA A 152 -18.51 12.36 -10.59
C ALA A 152 -18.76 12.80 -12.04
N ARG A 153 -17.91 12.40 -13.01
CA ARG A 153 -18.14 12.73 -14.43
C ARG A 153 -19.26 11.85 -15.00
N PRO A 154 -20.41 12.41 -15.40
CA PRO A 154 -21.43 11.62 -16.09
C PRO A 154 -20.84 11.09 -17.40
N SER A 155 -21.04 9.79 -17.63
CA SER A 155 -20.68 9.15 -18.89
C SER A 155 -21.39 9.88 -20.03
N ARG A 156 -20.62 10.58 -20.86
CA ARG A 156 -21.13 11.22 -22.07
C ARG A 156 -21.68 10.13 -22.98
N ARG A 157 -22.97 9.83 -22.88
CA ARG A 157 -23.69 9.10 -23.91
C ARG A 157 -23.53 9.92 -25.19
N PHE A 158 -22.75 9.39 -26.12
CA PHE A 158 -22.60 9.93 -27.47
C PHE A 158 -23.99 10.04 -28.08
N ARG A 159 -24.54 11.26 -28.12
CA ARG A 159 -25.78 11.54 -28.83
C ARG A 159 -25.38 11.69 -30.29
N TRP A 160 -25.58 10.65 -31.07
CA TRP A 160 -25.50 10.70 -32.53
C TRP A 160 -26.51 11.77 -32.99
N LEU A 161 -26.02 12.90 -33.52
CA LEU A 161 -26.86 13.87 -34.20
C LEU A 161 -27.06 13.35 -35.63
N PRO A 162 -28.29 13.04 -36.08
CA PRO A 162 -28.51 12.73 -37.48
C PRO A 162 -28.36 14.01 -38.29
N ILE A 163 -27.48 13.98 -39.28
CA ILE A 163 -27.35 15.01 -40.31
C ILE A 163 -28.61 14.90 -41.19
N PHE A 164 -29.63 15.73 -40.94
CA PHE A 164 -30.79 15.85 -41.83
C PHE A 164 -30.47 16.82 -42.98
N ASN A 165 -30.24 16.22 -44.15
CA ASN A 165 -30.25 16.86 -45.46
C ASN A 165 -31.67 17.33 -45.80
N THR A 166 -31.87 18.63 -46.01
CA THR A 166 -33.11 19.15 -46.61
C THR A 166 -32.77 20.10 -47.75
N ARG A 167 -32.76 19.58 -48.97
CA ARG A 167 -32.98 20.35 -50.20
C ARG A 167 -34.48 20.50 -50.42
N LYS A 168 -34.90 21.74 -50.74
CA LYS A 168 -35.94 22.17 -51.69
C LYS A 168 -36.95 23.14 -51.06
N GLY A 169 -37.02 24.33 -51.66
CA GLY A 169 -38.13 25.26 -51.50
C GLY A 169 -37.74 26.72 -51.53
N LEU A 170 -37.05 27.19 -52.58
CA LEU A 170 -37.04 28.63 -52.91
C LEU A 170 -37.70 28.83 -54.28
N THR A 171 -38.85 29.48 -54.22
CA THR A 171 -39.65 29.92 -55.36
C THR A 171 -38.95 31.12 -56.00
N VAL A 172 -38.85 31.08 -57.33
CA VAL A 172 -38.30 32.12 -58.21
C VAL A 172 -39.38 33.17 -58.51
N PRO A 173 -39.08 34.47 -58.50
CA PRO A 173 -39.81 35.44 -59.32
C PRO A 173 -39.01 35.77 -60.61
N ASP A 174 -39.72 35.69 -61.74
CA ASP A 174 -39.28 36.03 -63.10
C ASP A 174 -39.51 37.56 -63.38
N PRO A 175 -39.17 38.15 -64.55
CA PRO A 175 -38.13 39.17 -64.64
C PRO A 175 -38.65 40.49 -65.30
N GLY A 176 -37.80 41.51 -65.33
CA GLY A 176 -37.78 42.44 -66.46
C GLY A 176 -38.03 43.92 -66.17
N ALA A 177 -37.23 44.72 -66.89
CA ALA A 177 -37.21 46.17 -67.07
C ALA A 177 -36.53 46.99 -65.94
N ASP A 178 -35.55 47.86 -66.19
CA ASP A 178 -34.76 48.15 -67.39
C ASP A 178 -33.57 49.06 -66.99
N VAL A 179 -32.55 49.04 -67.85
CA VAL A 179 -31.36 49.91 -68.05
C VAL A 179 -31.15 51.24 -67.29
N ALA A 180 -29.89 51.47 -66.87
CA ALA A 180 -29.00 52.59 -67.29
C ALA A 180 -27.69 52.56 -66.46
N SER A 181 -26.55 52.13 -67.01
CA SER A 181 -25.55 52.90 -67.79
C SER A 181 -24.75 53.97 -67.02
N ALA A 182 -23.43 53.92 -67.31
CA ALA A 182 -22.38 54.95 -67.17
C ALA A 182 -21.82 55.19 -65.75
N GLU A 183 -20.62 54.67 -65.46
CA GLU A 183 -19.30 55.29 -65.73
C GLU A 183 -18.90 56.35 -64.69
N ALA A 184 -17.80 55.99 -64.01
CA ALA A 184 -16.78 56.71 -63.25
C ALA A 184 -16.43 58.12 -63.84
N PRO A 185 -15.51 58.96 -63.26
CA PRO A 185 -14.41 58.51 -62.40
C PRO A 185 -13.79 59.50 -61.37
N ARG A 186 -12.80 58.93 -60.67
CA ARG A 186 -11.62 59.50 -60.00
C ARG A 186 -11.79 60.21 -58.66
#